data_AF-A0A7S3DSR9-F1
#
_entry.id   AF-A0A7S3DSR9-F1
#
_cell.length_a   1.000
_cell.length_b   1.000
_cell.length_c   1.000
_cell.angle_alpha   90.00
_cell.angle_beta   90.00
_cell.angle_gamma   90.00
#
_symmetry.space_group_name_H-M   'P 1'
#
loop_
_entity.id
_entity.type
_entity.pdbx_description
1 polymer ?
#
loop_
_entity_poly.entity_id
_entity_poly.type
_entity_poly.pdbx_seq_one_letter_code
_entity_poly.pdbx_strand_id
1 'polypeptide(L)'
;KRDPEGYREDYDAQIRRLESELAVLALQPHTAPSKSLVELIQFAAAVASSSYKGRESERIAALLLNLLVGGSTREETNNPNNNATAPYNNNTHAKPSPGAIQNVSTMPTAALQLHKEVRKTCVSALILMRNKGAVPPIQLLESFFRIMATVPDKGLRTQLYKHMVNDVRNLNKKGKRDEKVNRAIQSFLHRVVTVHGSALSSVSSHATGTTDGESATDIAAKRATDMVCELYRRHVWTDDRTVAI
;
A
#
# COMPACT_ATOMS: atom_id res chain seq x y z
N LYS A 1 -7.83 23.07 -9.98
CA LYS A 1 -7.61 23.63 -8.61
C LYS A 1 -8.41 24.89 -8.34
N ARG A 2 -8.53 25.83 -9.30
CA ARG A 2 -9.30 27.07 -9.09
C ARG A 2 -10.81 26.88 -9.26
N ASP A 3 -11.23 25.99 -10.15
CA ASP A 3 -12.66 25.67 -10.37
C ASP A 3 -12.85 24.16 -10.64
N PRO A 4 -12.95 23.30 -9.60
CA PRO A 4 -13.11 21.87 -9.82
C PRO A 4 -14.37 21.48 -10.59
N GLU A 5 -15.44 22.26 -10.54
CA GLU A 5 -16.69 21.91 -11.21
C GLU A 5 -16.61 22.18 -12.71
N GLY A 6 -16.05 23.33 -13.12
CA GLY A 6 -15.88 23.68 -14.52
C GLY A 6 -14.91 22.79 -15.30
N TYR A 7 -13.93 22.16 -14.64
CA TYR A 7 -12.96 21.26 -15.27
C TYR A 7 -13.31 19.77 -15.06
N ARG A 8 -14.55 19.43 -14.70
CA ARG A 8 -14.93 18.04 -14.42
C ARG A 8 -14.85 17.15 -15.66
N GLU A 9 -15.38 17.61 -16.79
CA GLU A 9 -15.38 16.84 -18.04
C GLU A 9 -13.96 16.56 -18.55
N ASP A 10 -13.10 17.58 -18.52
CA ASP A 10 -11.68 17.46 -18.88
C ASP A 10 -10.96 16.46 -17.98
N TYR A 11 -11.21 16.52 -16.67
CA TYR A 11 -10.65 15.57 -15.73
C TYR A 11 -11.11 14.15 -16.05
N ASP A 12 -12.41 13.93 -16.23
CA ASP A 12 -12.96 12.61 -16.54
C ASP A 12 -12.41 12.07 -17.88
N ALA A 13 -12.17 12.94 -18.88
CA ALA A 13 -11.51 12.58 -20.12
C ALA A 13 -10.07 12.11 -19.90
N GLN A 14 -9.30 12.80 -19.05
CA GLN A 14 -7.94 12.38 -18.70
C GLN A 14 -7.91 11.08 -17.90
N ILE A 15 -8.91 10.83 -17.04
CA ILE A 15 -9.01 9.55 -16.31
C ILE A 15 -9.34 8.40 -17.25
N ARG A 16 -10.28 8.57 -18.19
CA ARG A 16 -10.56 7.56 -19.23
C ARG A 16 -9.33 7.25 -20.07
N ARG A 17 -8.55 8.28 -20.40
CA ARG A 17 -7.27 8.10 -21.09
C ARG A 17 -6.28 7.29 -20.26
N LEU A 18 -6.12 7.64 -18.98
CA LEU A 18 -5.26 6.89 -18.06
C LEU A 18 -5.68 5.41 -18.01
N GLU A 19 -6.97 5.11 -17.86
CA GLU A 19 -7.48 3.74 -17.83
C GLU A 19 -7.16 2.98 -19.12
N SER A 20 -7.30 3.64 -20.27
CA SER A 20 -6.97 3.07 -21.57
C SER A 20 -5.46 2.77 -21.69
N GLU A 21 -4.59 3.70 -21.29
CA GLU A 21 -3.14 3.49 -21.33
C GLU A 21 -2.70 2.41 -20.33
N LEU A 22 -3.35 2.31 -19.16
CA LEU A 22 -3.10 1.24 -18.19
C LEU A 22 -3.56 -0.12 -18.70
N ALA A 23 -4.68 -0.19 -19.43
CA ALA A 23 -5.14 -1.42 -20.08
C ALA A 23 -4.16 -1.90 -21.15
N VAL A 24 -3.61 -0.98 -21.94
CA VAL A 24 -2.54 -1.30 -22.92
C VAL A 24 -1.29 -1.78 -22.19
N LEU A 25 -0.89 -1.12 -21.10
CA LEU A 25 0.25 -1.54 -20.30
C LEU A 25 0.05 -2.95 -19.70
N ALA A 26 -1.17 -3.33 -19.34
CA ALA A 26 -1.46 -4.67 -18.84
C ALA A 26 -1.19 -5.77 -19.90
N LEU A 27 -1.31 -5.46 -21.19
CA LEU A 27 -0.97 -6.37 -22.29
C LEU A 27 0.55 -6.49 -22.50
N GLN A 28 1.30 -5.42 -22.23
CA GLN A 28 2.76 -5.35 -22.42
C GLN A 28 3.45 -4.68 -21.22
N PRO A 29 3.52 -5.35 -20.05
CA PRO A 29 3.91 -4.72 -18.79
C PRO A 29 5.40 -4.34 -18.70
N HIS A 30 6.23 -5.01 -19.51
CA HIS A 30 7.69 -4.81 -19.55
C HIS A 30 8.11 -3.61 -20.39
N THR A 31 7.23 -3.11 -21.26
CA THR A 31 7.55 -2.02 -22.18
C THR A 31 7.79 -0.72 -21.40
N ALA A 32 8.78 0.06 -21.84
CA ALA A 32 9.02 1.37 -21.26
C ALA A 32 7.75 2.24 -21.39
N PRO A 33 7.30 2.87 -20.30
CA PRO A 33 6.10 3.69 -20.36
C PRO A 33 6.32 4.90 -21.25
N SER A 34 5.25 5.36 -21.89
CA SER A 34 5.28 6.68 -22.51
C SER A 34 5.47 7.75 -21.43
N LYS A 35 6.20 8.84 -21.74
CA LYS A 35 6.29 10.00 -20.84
C LYS A 35 4.90 10.52 -20.46
N SER A 36 3.96 10.43 -21.40
CA SER A 36 2.58 10.82 -21.18
C SER A 36 1.89 9.98 -20.10
N LEU A 37 2.14 8.67 -20.01
CA LEU A 37 1.56 7.83 -18.97
C LEU A 37 2.04 8.24 -17.58
N VAL A 38 3.34 8.54 -17.45
CA VAL A 38 3.94 9.00 -16.19
C VAL A 38 3.29 10.32 -15.75
N GLU A 39 3.11 11.26 -16.67
CA GLU A 39 2.45 12.53 -16.43
C GLU A 39 0.96 12.35 -16.07
N LEU A 40 0.25 11.43 -16.74
CA LEU A 40 -1.15 11.12 -16.44
C LEU A 40 -1.33 10.53 -15.04
N ILE A 41 -0.46 9.61 -14.61
CA ILE A 41 -0.50 9.04 -13.25
C ILE A 41 -0.29 10.15 -12.21
N GLN A 42 0.71 11.01 -12.43
CA GLN A 42 1.01 12.12 -11.53
C GLN A 42 -0.12 13.14 -11.48
N PHE A 43 -0.69 13.50 -12.63
CA PHE A 43 -1.84 14.38 -12.76
C PHE A 43 -3.05 13.81 -12.03
N ALA A 44 -3.45 12.57 -12.32
CA ALA A 44 -4.60 11.92 -11.73
C ALA A 44 -4.47 11.85 -10.20
N ALA A 45 -3.32 11.40 -9.70
CA ALA A 45 -3.04 11.36 -8.27
C ALA A 45 -3.08 12.75 -7.64
N ALA A 46 -2.48 13.76 -8.27
CA ALA A 46 -2.43 15.12 -7.74
C ALA A 46 -3.80 15.78 -7.69
N VAL A 47 -4.58 15.68 -8.77
CA VAL A 47 -5.89 16.33 -8.92
C VAL A 47 -6.95 15.61 -8.11
N ALA A 48 -7.01 14.27 -8.15
CA ALA A 48 -7.96 13.51 -7.35
C ALA A 48 -7.78 13.78 -5.85
N SER A 49 -6.54 13.72 -5.36
CA SER A 49 -6.26 13.92 -3.93
C SER A 49 -6.38 15.38 -3.44
N SER A 50 -6.48 16.38 -4.34
CA SER A 50 -6.70 17.78 -3.92
C SER A 50 -8.07 18.34 -4.25
N SER A 51 -8.58 18.08 -5.46
CA SER A 51 -9.77 18.73 -6.02
C SER A 51 -10.99 17.82 -6.09
N TYR A 52 -10.80 16.49 -6.16
CA TYR A 52 -11.90 15.51 -6.20
C TYR A 52 -11.74 14.46 -5.07
N LYS A 53 -11.69 14.95 -3.82
CA LYS A 53 -11.48 14.10 -2.65
C LYS A 53 -12.67 13.15 -2.40
N GLY A 54 -12.41 12.03 -1.73
CA GLY A 54 -13.38 10.97 -1.49
C GLY A 54 -13.33 9.93 -2.59
N ARG A 55 -14.47 9.62 -3.21
CA ARG A 55 -14.63 8.51 -4.15
C ARG A 55 -13.62 8.50 -5.29
N GLU A 56 -13.36 9.63 -5.94
CA GLU A 56 -12.39 9.68 -7.05
C GLU A 56 -10.97 9.45 -6.56
N SER A 57 -10.57 10.07 -5.45
CA SER A 57 -9.25 9.84 -4.87
C SER A 57 -9.04 8.39 -4.40
N GLU A 58 -10.09 7.74 -3.88
CA GLU A 58 -10.06 6.32 -3.51
C GLU A 58 -9.96 5.43 -4.76
N ARG A 59 -10.71 5.73 -5.82
CA ARG A 59 -10.65 5.03 -7.10
C ARG A 59 -9.25 5.08 -7.71
N ILE A 60 -8.64 6.27 -7.79
CA ILE A 60 -7.28 6.41 -8.32
C ILE A 60 -6.27 5.65 -7.46
N ALA A 61 -6.39 5.71 -6.13
CA ALA A 61 -5.50 4.95 -5.25
C ALA A 61 -5.65 3.44 -5.46
N ALA A 62 -6.89 2.94 -5.59
CA ALA A 62 -7.18 1.54 -5.85
C ALA A 62 -6.61 1.07 -7.20
N LEU A 63 -6.74 1.88 -8.27
CA LEU A 63 -6.14 1.57 -9.57
C LEU A 63 -4.62 1.42 -9.47
N LEU A 64 -3.94 2.36 -8.80
CA LEU A 64 -2.49 2.30 -8.63
C LEU A 64 -2.03 1.13 -7.75
N LEU A 65 -2.79 0.79 -6.71
CA LEU A 65 -2.51 -0.36 -5.84
C LEU A 65 -2.73 -1.69 -6.57
N ASN A 66 -3.82 -1.82 -7.33
CA ASN A 66 -4.11 -3.01 -8.13
C ASN A 66 -3.06 -3.22 -9.22
N LEU A 67 -2.60 -2.15 -9.86
CA LEU A 67 -1.52 -2.20 -10.83
C LEU A 67 -0.22 -2.74 -10.18
N LEU A 68 0.15 -2.25 -9.00
CA LEU A 68 1.39 -2.63 -8.33
C LEU A 68 1.34 -4.02 -7.69
N VAL A 69 0.25 -4.36 -7.00
CA VAL A 69 0.20 -5.57 -6.16
C VAL A 69 -0.52 -6.73 -6.88
N GLY A 70 -1.22 -6.45 -7.98
CA GLY A 70 -2.16 -7.38 -8.59
C GLY A 70 -3.47 -7.36 -7.81
N GLY A 71 -4.59 -7.27 -8.52
CA GLY A 71 -5.91 -7.25 -7.89
C GLY A 71 -6.23 -8.60 -7.25
N SER A 72 -6.35 -8.64 -5.93
CA SER A 72 -7.43 -9.41 -5.32
C SER A 72 -8.64 -8.49 -5.30
N THR A 73 -9.24 -8.24 -6.45
CA THR A 73 -10.58 -7.67 -6.48
C THR A 73 -11.47 -8.66 -5.74
N ARG A 74 -11.91 -8.30 -4.52
CA ARG A 74 -13.15 -8.86 -3.98
C ARG A 74 -14.21 -8.43 -4.99
N GLU A 75 -14.49 -9.30 -5.95
CA GLU A 75 -15.75 -9.25 -6.67
C GLU A 75 -16.84 -9.37 -5.59
N GLU A 76 -17.45 -8.23 -5.27
CA GLU A 76 -18.82 -8.27 -4.74
C GLU A 76 -19.66 -8.84 -5.87
N THR A 77 -19.89 -10.15 -5.80
CA THR A 77 -20.94 -10.81 -6.57
C THR A 77 -22.26 -10.17 -6.13
N ASN A 78 -22.68 -9.21 -6.95
CA ASN A 78 -23.97 -8.56 -6.88
C ASN A 78 -25.04 -9.64 -7.06
N ASN A 79 -25.59 -10.16 -5.95
CA ASN A 79 -26.74 -11.04 -5.95
C ASN A 79 -28.01 -10.16 -5.88
N PRO A 80 -28.81 -10.01 -6.95
CA PRO A 80 -29.92 -9.08 -6.99
C PRO A 80 -31.19 -9.72 -6.41
N ASN A 81 -31.15 -10.12 -5.14
CA ASN A 81 -32.38 -10.45 -4.42
C ASN A 81 -32.23 -10.31 -2.91
N ASN A 82 -32.56 -9.14 -2.38
CA ASN A 82 -33.36 -9.05 -1.16
C ASN A 82 -33.87 -7.63 -0.94
N ASN A 83 -35.18 -7.51 -1.07
CA ASN A 83 -35.96 -6.34 -0.76
C ASN A 83 -36.38 -6.45 0.71
N ALA A 84 -35.81 -5.65 1.62
CA ALA A 84 -36.40 -5.33 2.92
C ALA A 84 -35.70 -4.13 3.57
N THR A 85 -36.49 -3.07 3.75
CA THR A 85 -36.25 -1.83 4.47
C THR A 85 -35.79 -2.02 5.93
N ALA A 86 -34.66 -1.40 6.32
CA ALA A 86 -34.32 -1.07 7.72
C ALA A 86 -33.30 0.09 7.77
N PRO A 87 -33.34 0.96 8.81
CA PRO A 87 -32.76 2.30 8.77
C PRO A 87 -31.25 2.36 8.98
N TYR A 88 -30.64 3.37 8.37
CA TYR A 88 -29.22 3.72 8.36
C TYR A 88 -28.66 3.95 9.79
N ASN A 89 -27.76 3.08 10.25
CA ASN A 89 -26.97 3.28 11.46
C ASN A 89 -25.50 3.54 11.07
N ASN A 90 -25.05 4.77 11.24
CA ASN A 90 -23.68 5.22 11.04
C ASN A 90 -22.77 4.67 12.16
N ASN A 91 -22.29 3.43 12.02
CA ASN A 91 -21.16 2.92 12.80
C ASN A 91 -20.60 1.62 12.20
N THR A 92 -19.99 1.71 11.01
CA THR A 92 -19.22 0.60 10.43
C THR A 92 -17.73 0.76 10.73
N HIS A 93 -17.37 0.31 11.94
CA HIS A 93 -16.03 -0.18 12.26
C HIS A 93 -15.65 -1.33 11.31
N ALA A 94 -14.80 -1.06 10.33
CA ALA A 94 -14.12 -2.11 9.58
C ALA A 94 -13.19 -2.89 10.54
N LYS A 95 -13.63 -4.06 11.00
CA LYS A 95 -12.74 -5.04 11.62
C LYS A 95 -11.66 -5.42 10.59
N PRO A 96 -10.37 -5.44 10.94
CA PRO A 96 -9.34 -5.93 10.04
C PRO A 96 -9.62 -7.39 9.71
N SER A 97 -9.96 -7.66 8.44
CA SER A 97 -10.29 -9.00 7.97
C SER A 97 -9.06 -9.92 8.04
N PRO A 98 -9.20 -11.18 8.49
CA PRO A 98 -8.12 -12.17 8.52
C PRO A 98 -7.46 -12.46 7.16
N GLY A 99 -8.12 -12.11 6.05
CA GLY A 99 -7.64 -12.38 4.69
C GLY A 99 -6.43 -11.53 4.23
N ALA A 100 -6.08 -10.45 4.94
CA ALA A 100 -4.86 -9.67 4.60
C ALA A 100 -3.56 -10.40 4.99
N ILE A 101 -3.66 -11.43 5.85
CA ILE A 101 -2.55 -12.10 6.54
C ILE A 101 -1.78 -13.05 5.63
N GLN A 102 -2.44 -13.69 4.66
CA GLN A 102 -1.79 -14.60 3.69
C GLN A 102 -1.05 -13.87 2.56
N ASN A 103 -1.30 -12.57 2.39
CA ASN A 103 -0.91 -11.86 1.17
C ASN A 103 0.50 -11.25 1.19
N VAL A 104 1.22 -11.33 2.32
CA VAL A 104 2.66 -10.99 2.36
C VAL A 104 3.49 -12.14 1.79
N SER A 105 2.99 -13.37 1.91
CA SER A 105 3.61 -14.60 1.40
C SER A 105 3.34 -14.82 -0.10
N THR A 106 2.21 -14.34 -0.62
CA THR A 106 1.92 -14.36 -2.07
C THR A 106 2.70 -13.24 -2.75
N MET A 107 3.82 -13.58 -3.38
CA MET A 107 4.63 -12.65 -4.17
C MET A 107 3.77 -11.98 -5.26
N PRO A 108 3.58 -10.65 -5.24
CA PRO A 108 2.97 -9.91 -6.34
C PRO A 108 3.77 -10.06 -7.63
N THR A 109 3.35 -10.96 -8.51
CA THR A 109 3.93 -11.13 -9.85
C THR A 109 3.74 -9.87 -10.71
N ALA A 110 2.67 -9.10 -10.48
CA ALA A 110 2.35 -7.89 -11.23
C ALA A 110 3.43 -6.80 -11.11
N ALA A 111 3.92 -6.50 -9.90
CA ALA A 111 5.01 -5.53 -9.70
C ALA A 111 6.31 -5.94 -10.40
N LEU A 112 6.60 -7.24 -10.52
CA LEU A 112 7.83 -7.69 -11.18
C LEU A 112 7.76 -7.51 -12.70
N GLN A 113 6.56 -7.63 -13.27
CA GLN A 113 6.34 -7.46 -14.70
C GLN A 113 6.38 -6.00 -15.14
N LEU A 114 6.03 -5.07 -14.25
CA LEU A 114 6.03 -3.64 -14.55
C LEU A 114 7.41 -3.04 -14.71
N HIS A 115 7.56 -2.21 -15.73
CA HIS A 115 8.74 -1.38 -15.93
C HIS A 115 9.08 -0.54 -14.67
N LYS A 116 10.38 -0.42 -14.36
CA LYS A 116 10.91 0.28 -13.16
C LYS A 116 10.35 1.69 -12.98
N GLU A 117 10.21 2.43 -14.08
CA GLU A 117 9.74 3.81 -14.04
C GLU A 117 8.25 3.93 -13.66
N VAL A 118 7.40 3.00 -14.13
CA VAL A 118 6.00 2.93 -13.73
C VAL A 118 5.91 2.66 -12.24
N ARG A 119 6.66 1.65 -11.74
CA ARG A 119 6.69 1.33 -10.31
C ARG A 119 7.04 2.54 -9.44
N LYS A 120 8.11 3.26 -9.80
CA LYS A 120 8.56 4.45 -9.08
C LYS A 120 7.50 5.56 -9.11
N THR A 121 6.86 5.76 -10.25
CA THR A 121 5.82 6.77 -10.44
C THR A 121 4.58 6.45 -9.60
N CYS A 122 4.09 5.21 -9.65
CA CYS A 122 2.94 4.76 -8.85
C CYS A 122 3.21 4.89 -7.34
N VAL A 123 4.39 4.46 -6.86
CA VAL A 123 4.77 4.62 -5.45
C VAL A 123 4.81 6.10 -5.04
N SER A 124 5.40 6.96 -5.89
CA SER A 124 5.46 8.40 -5.61
C SER A 124 4.08 9.05 -5.61
N ALA A 125 3.19 8.64 -6.52
CA ALA A 125 1.80 9.07 -6.56
C ALA A 125 1.03 8.64 -5.31
N LEU A 126 1.16 7.38 -4.88
CA LEU A 126 0.53 6.87 -3.66
C LEU A 126 1.01 7.60 -2.40
N ILE A 127 2.31 7.89 -2.30
CA ILE A 127 2.87 8.72 -1.22
C ILE A 127 2.23 10.12 -1.21
N LEU A 128 2.12 10.76 -2.37
CA LEU A 128 1.48 12.08 -2.50
C LEU A 128 0.02 12.04 -2.05
N MET A 129 -0.74 11.06 -2.52
CA MET A 129 -2.15 10.88 -2.17
C MET A 129 -2.31 10.65 -0.66
N ARG A 130 -1.40 9.87 -0.07
CA ARG A 130 -1.37 9.65 1.37
C ARG A 130 -1.12 10.91 2.17
N ASN A 131 -0.14 11.71 1.76
CA ASN A 131 0.18 12.97 2.43
C ASN A 131 -1.01 13.94 2.44
N LYS A 132 -1.95 13.80 1.48
CA LYS A 132 -3.20 14.57 1.43
C LYS A 132 -4.40 13.89 2.11
N GLY A 133 -4.19 12.72 2.73
CA GLY A 133 -5.23 11.97 3.45
C GLY A 133 -6.15 11.13 2.57
N ALA A 134 -5.84 10.94 1.28
CA ALA A 134 -6.68 10.17 0.36
C ALA A 134 -6.49 8.64 0.46
N VAL A 135 -5.46 8.19 1.16
CA VAL A 135 -5.18 6.75 1.36
C VAL A 135 -5.04 6.48 2.86
N PRO A 136 -5.70 5.45 3.43
CA PRO A 136 -5.54 5.08 4.83
C PRO A 136 -4.14 4.57 5.18
N PRO A 137 -3.66 4.79 6.41
CA PRO A 137 -2.34 4.35 6.86
C PRO A 137 -2.03 2.88 6.70
N ILE A 138 -2.92 2.07 7.26
CA ILE A 138 -2.69 0.65 7.39
C ILE A 138 -2.66 -0.01 6.01
N GLN A 139 -3.59 0.38 5.12
CA GLN A 139 -3.66 -0.15 3.76
C GLN A 139 -2.38 0.16 2.98
N LEU A 140 -1.90 1.41 3.03
CA LEU A 140 -0.68 1.78 2.32
C LEU A 140 0.55 1.07 2.87
N LEU A 141 0.64 0.95 4.21
CA LEU A 141 1.76 0.29 4.87
C LEU A 141 1.84 -1.19 4.45
N GLU A 142 0.72 -1.90 4.47
CA GLU A 142 0.63 -3.29 4.03
C GLU A 142 1.09 -3.45 2.57
N SER A 143 0.62 -2.58 1.67
CA SER A 143 1.04 -2.60 0.27
C SER A 143 2.53 -2.30 0.10
N PHE A 144 3.09 -1.36 0.86
CA PHE A 144 4.50 -0.99 0.78
C PHE A 144 5.43 -2.10 1.28
N PHE A 145 5.05 -2.84 2.32
CA PHE A 145 5.79 -4.03 2.73
C PHE A 145 5.79 -5.12 1.66
N ARG A 146 4.64 -5.37 1.00
CA ARG A 146 4.57 -6.33 -0.12
C ARG A 146 5.47 -5.91 -1.29
N ILE A 147 5.44 -4.64 -1.68
CA ILE A 147 6.28 -4.11 -2.76
C ILE A 147 7.77 -4.21 -2.38
N MET A 148 8.12 -3.87 -1.14
CA MET A 148 9.51 -3.92 -0.65
C MET A 148 10.07 -5.34 -0.66
N ALA A 149 9.29 -6.31 -0.20
CA ALA A 149 9.64 -7.73 -0.19
C ALA A 149 9.91 -8.25 -1.61
N THR A 150 9.09 -7.81 -2.57
CA THR A 150 9.05 -8.41 -3.91
C THR A 150 9.97 -7.73 -4.91
N VAL A 151 10.09 -6.41 -4.86
CA VAL A 151 10.85 -5.64 -5.86
C VAL A 151 12.32 -5.51 -5.45
N PRO A 152 13.30 -6.03 -6.22
CA PRO A 152 14.73 -5.96 -5.92
C PRO A 152 15.34 -4.61 -6.34
N ASP A 153 14.68 -3.48 -6.05
CA ASP A 153 15.22 -2.13 -6.32
C ASP A 153 15.63 -1.44 -5.01
N LYS A 154 16.94 -1.31 -4.79
CA LYS A 154 17.51 -0.70 -3.58
C LYS A 154 17.06 0.74 -3.36
N GLY A 155 16.93 1.52 -4.44
CA GLY A 155 16.50 2.92 -4.37
C GLY A 155 15.04 3.03 -3.95
N LEU A 156 14.17 2.21 -4.55
CA LEU A 156 12.75 2.15 -4.22
C LEU A 156 12.52 1.67 -2.79
N ARG A 157 13.22 0.60 -2.36
CA ARG A 157 13.16 0.10 -0.98
C ARG A 157 13.54 1.18 0.05
N THR A 158 14.58 1.97 -0.25
CA THR A 158 15.01 3.09 0.59
C THR A 158 13.95 4.19 0.65
N GLN A 159 13.33 4.53 -0.49
CA GLN A 159 12.25 5.53 -0.56
C GLN A 159 11.03 5.09 0.26
N LEU A 160 10.60 3.83 0.10
CA LEU A 160 9.48 3.25 0.83
C LEU A 160 9.72 3.27 2.34
N TYR A 161 10.87 2.73 2.79
CA TYR A 161 11.22 2.69 4.21
C TYR A 161 11.23 4.10 4.85
N LYS A 162 11.91 5.06 4.20
CA LYS A 162 11.95 6.46 4.67
C LYS A 162 10.55 7.06 4.78
N HIS A 163 9.67 6.78 3.82
CA HIS A 163 8.30 7.27 3.89
C HIS A 163 7.52 6.62 5.03
N MET A 164 7.57 5.29 5.16
CA MET A 164 6.82 4.54 6.18
C MET A 164 7.16 5.00 7.61
N VAL A 165 8.45 5.12 7.94
CA VAL A 165 8.88 5.64 9.25
C VAL A 165 8.35 7.06 9.48
N ASN A 166 8.51 7.94 8.48
CA ASN A 166 8.08 9.33 8.59
C ASN A 166 6.57 9.47 8.68
N ASP A 167 5.83 8.60 8.03
CA ASP A 167 4.38 8.55 8.04
C ASP A 167 3.86 8.15 9.42
N VAL A 168 4.38 7.07 10.01
CA VAL A 168 4.05 6.68 11.40
C VAL A 168 4.42 7.77 12.40
N ARG A 169 5.58 8.41 12.23
CA ARG A 169 5.96 9.57 13.03
C ARG A 169 4.97 10.73 12.88
N ASN A 170 4.52 11.02 11.65
CA ASN A 170 3.58 12.11 11.39
C ASN A 170 2.19 11.84 11.97
N LEU A 171 1.73 10.58 11.96
CA LEU A 171 0.50 10.15 12.65
C LEU A 171 0.59 10.37 14.16
N ASN A 172 1.78 10.25 14.73
CA ASN A 172 2.03 10.40 16.16
C ASN A 172 2.54 11.79 16.56
N LYS A 173 2.50 12.78 15.66
CA LYS A 173 2.80 14.17 16.03
C LYS A 173 1.84 14.65 17.12
N LYS A 174 2.33 15.53 18.00
CA LYS A 174 1.57 16.07 19.14
C LYS A 174 0.15 16.49 18.70
N GLY A 175 -0.86 15.94 19.38
CA GLY A 175 -2.28 16.21 19.11
C GLY A 175 -2.92 15.40 17.96
N LYS A 176 -2.21 14.49 17.30
CA LYS A 176 -2.75 13.63 16.21
C LYS A 176 -2.72 12.13 16.50
N ARG A 177 -2.19 11.74 17.66
CA ARG A 177 -1.99 10.34 18.04
C ARG A 177 -3.33 9.59 18.07
N ASP A 178 -3.48 8.65 17.15
CA ASP A 178 -4.58 7.70 17.11
C ASP A 178 -4.08 6.31 17.56
N GLU A 179 -4.46 5.94 18.78
CA GLU A 179 -4.05 4.68 19.39
C GLU A 179 -4.63 3.45 18.66
N LYS A 180 -5.79 3.58 18.01
CA LYS A 180 -6.37 2.47 17.22
C LYS A 180 -5.52 2.19 15.99
N VAL A 181 -5.08 3.24 15.30
CA VAL A 181 -4.18 3.12 14.14
C VAL A 181 -2.83 2.57 14.56
N ASN A 182 -2.24 3.06 15.65
CA ASN A 182 -0.98 2.52 16.17
C ASN A 182 -1.09 1.04 16.50
N ARG A 183 -2.13 0.62 17.23
CA ARG A 183 -2.37 -0.78 17.56
C ARG A 183 -2.55 -1.64 16.31
N ALA A 184 -3.23 -1.15 15.28
CA ALA A 184 -3.39 -1.85 14.02
C ALA A 184 -2.03 -2.06 13.32
N ILE A 185 -1.19 -1.02 13.28
CA ILE A 185 0.14 -1.09 12.67
C ILE A 185 1.05 -2.03 13.48
N GLN A 186 1.13 -1.87 14.79
CA GLN A 186 1.92 -2.74 15.67
C GLN A 186 1.50 -4.22 15.51
N SER A 187 0.19 -4.49 15.47
CA SER A 187 -0.34 -5.84 15.24
C SER A 187 0.10 -6.39 13.88
N PHE A 188 0.12 -5.55 12.84
CA PHE A 188 0.62 -5.94 11.53
C PHE A 188 2.11 -6.25 11.55
N LEU A 189 2.95 -5.41 12.17
CA LEU A 189 4.39 -5.63 12.24
C LEU A 189 4.75 -6.89 13.03
N HIS A 190 4.09 -7.13 14.16
CA HIS A 190 4.24 -8.38 14.91
C HIS A 190 3.96 -9.59 14.02
N ARG A 191 2.88 -9.55 13.21
CA ARG A 191 2.57 -10.64 12.28
C ARG A 191 3.66 -10.83 11.23
N VAL A 192 4.18 -9.75 10.64
CA VAL A 192 5.27 -9.83 9.65
C VAL A 192 6.49 -10.55 10.23
N VAL A 193 6.88 -10.23 11.46
CA VAL A 193 8.02 -10.86 12.15
C VAL A 193 7.70 -12.31 12.55
N THR A 194 6.51 -12.58 13.09
CA THR A 194 6.10 -13.94 13.50
C THR A 194 6.00 -14.91 12.32
N VAL A 195 5.42 -14.47 11.19
CA VAL A 195 5.30 -15.32 9.99
C VAL A 195 6.68 -15.75 9.50
N HIS A 196 7.65 -14.84 9.46
CA HIS A 196 9.04 -15.17 9.13
C HIS A 196 9.68 -16.15 10.14
N GLY A 197 9.52 -15.89 11.45
CA GLY A 197 10.04 -16.80 12.48
C GLY A 197 9.46 -18.22 12.40
N SER A 198 8.17 -18.33 12.11
CA SER A 198 7.50 -19.63 11.91
C SER A 198 7.99 -20.35 10.65
N ALA A 199 8.22 -19.63 9.55
CA ALA A 199 8.78 -20.19 8.32
C ALA A 199 10.20 -20.75 8.56
N LEU A 200 11.04 -20.01 9.29
CA LEU A 200 12.39 -20.47 9.66
C LEU A 200 12.34 -21.74 10.53
N SER A 201 11.41 -21.80 11.49
CA SER A 201 11.28 -22.97 12.39
C SER A 201 10.86 -24.24 11.65
N SER A 202 10.10 -24.12 10.54
CA SER A 202 9.71 -25.27 9.70
C SER A 202 10.84 -25.84 8.83
N VAL A 203 11.82 -25.00 8.45
CA VAL A 203 12.96 -25.38 7.60
C VAL A 203 14.14 -25.91 8.42
N SER A 204 14.17 -25.63 9.73
CA SER A 204 15.27 -25.97 10.64
C SER A 204 15.38 -27.47 11.01
N SER A 205 14.58 -28.36 10.39
CA SER A 205 14.69 -29.81 10.64
C SER A 205 15.67 -30.54 9.69
N HIS A 206 16.09 -29.95 8.55
CA HIS A 206 17.12 -30.58 7.69
C HIS A 206 17.69 -29.67 6.57
N ALA A 207 18.45 -28.62 6.88
CA ALA A 207 19.25 -27.94 5.85
C ALA A 207 20.45 -27.16 6.40
N THR A 208 21.61 -27.81 6.49
CA THR A 208 22.91 -27.17 6.29
C THR A 208 23.07 -26.86 4.80
N GLY A 209 22.85 -25.61 4.39
CA GLY A 209 23.03 -25.20 3.01
C GLY A 209 22.84 -23.70 2.85
N THR A 210 23.93 -23.01 2.50
CA THR A 210 23.97 -21.61 2.07
C THR A 210 22.97 -21.35 0.95
N THR A 211 21.82 -20.77 1.28
CA THR A 211 20.94 -20.10 0.32
C THR A 211 21.24 -18.61 0.34
N ASP A 212 22.13 -18.16 -0.54
CA ASP A 212 22.55 -16.75 -0.74
C ASP A 212 21.43 -15.82 -1.29
N GLY A 213 20.17 -16.22 -1.17
CA GLY A 213 19.02 -15.39 -1.49
C GLY A 213 18.30 -15.00 -0.22
N GLU A 214 18.45 -13.73 0.23
CA GLU A 214 17.55 -13.15 1.24
C GLU A 214 16.11 -13.39 0.77
N SER A 215 15.35 -14.20 1.50
CA SER A 215 13.97 -14.47 1.14
C SER A 215 13.18 -13.17 1.25
N ALA A 216 12.15 -13.01 0.41
CA ALA A 216 11.30 -11.81 0.45
C ALA A 216 10.70 -11.56 1.85
N THR A 217 10.43 -12.64 2.60
CA THR A 217 10.00 -12.58 4.00
C THR A 217 11.10 -12.11 4.96
N ASP A 218 12.37 -12.42 4.70
CA ASP A 218 13.51 -11.98 5.53
C ASP A 218 13.67 -10.46 5.43
N ILE A 219 13.58 -9.94 4.22
CA ILE A 219 13.68 -8.49 3.95
C ILE A 219 12.56 -7.76 4.65
N ALA A 220 11.32 -8.26 4.57
CA ALA A 220 10.17 -7.67 5.22
C ALA A 220 10.30 -7.69 6.76
N ALA A 221 10.68 -8.83 7.34
CA ALA A 221 10.86 -8.98 8.79
C ALA A 221 11.95 -8.07 9.33
N LYS A 222 13.14 -8.08 8.71
CA LYS A 222 14.25 -7.18 9.06
C LYS A 222 13.82 -5.71 9.04
N ARG A 223 13.09 -5.30 8.01
CA ARG A 223 12.61 -3.92 7.87
C ARG A 223 11.51 -3.56 8.86
N ALA A 224 10.68 -4.51 9.26
CA ALA A 224 9.71 -4.32 10.33
C ALA A 224 10.42 -4.05 11.67
N THR A 225 11.40 -4.89 12.04
CA THR A 225 12.21 -4.71 13.24
C THR A 225 13.01 -3.41 13.22
N ASP A 226 13.67 -3.08 12.10
CA ASP A 226 14.38 -1.81 11.90
C ASP A 226 13.46 -0.61 12.16
N MET A 227 12.25 -0.64 11.60
CA MET A 227 11.27 0.44 11.73
C MET A 227 10.80 0.60 13.18
N VAL A 228 10.52 -0.49 13.87
CA VAL A 228 10.14 -0.47 15.30
C VAL A 228 11.26 0.12 16.15
N CYS A 229 12.49 -0.33 15.93
CA CYS A 229 13.68 0.18 16.63
C CYS A 229 13.88 1.69 16.38
N GLU A 230 13.67 2.16 15.15
CA GLU A 230 13.79 3.57 14.80
C GLU A 230 12.69 4.43 15.44
N LEU A 231 11.45 3.94 15.49
CA LEU A 231 10.33 4.64 16.15
C LEU A 231 10.52 4.71 17.67
N TYR A 232 11.07 3.64 18.27
CA TYR A 232 11.42 3.62 19.69
C TYR A 232 12.51 4.63 20.04
N ARG A 233 13.63 4.63 19.29
CA ARG A 233 14.72 5.61 19.48
C ARG A 233 14.28 7.06 19.33
N ARG A 234 13.25 7.31 18.52
CA ARG A 234 12.68 8.65 18.29
C ARG A 234 11.59 9.03 19.29
N HIS A 235 11.35 8.21 20.32
CA HIS A 235 10.29 8.38 21.33
C HIS A 235 8.88 8.54 20.71
N VAL A 236 8.65 7.90 19.56
CA VAL A 236 7.32 7.90 18.91
C VAL A 236 6.44 6.82 19.53
N TRP A 237 7.00 5.62 19.69
CA TRP A 237 6.38 4.50 20.38
C TRP A 237 7.29 4.04 21.51
N THR A 238 6.78 4.03 22.73
CA THR A 238 7.55 3.70 23.94
C THR A 238 6.80 2.72 24.84
N ASP A 239 5.79 2.05 24.29
CA ASP A 239 4.94 1.09 24.99
C ASP A 239 5.50 -0.34 24.94
N ASP A 240 5.12 -1.16 25.91
CA ASP A 240 5.56 -2.55 26.05
C ASP A 240 5.30 -3.39 24.80
N ARG A 241 4.21 -3.09 24.08
CA ARG A 241 3.85 -3.80 22.85
C ARG A 241 4.85 -3.55 21.74
N THR A 242 5.43 -2.37 21.67
CA THR A 242 6.50 -2.04 20.73
C THR A 242 7.77 -2.82 21.03
N VAL A 243 8.07 -3.05 22.32
CA VAL A 243 9.22 -3.85 22.76
C VAL A 243 9.04 -5.35 22.47
N ALA A 244 7.78 -5.82 22.45
CA ALA A 244 7.45 -7.23 22.18
C ALA A 244 7.54 -7.63 20.68
N ILE A 245 7.71 -6.67 19.75
CA ILE A 245 7.83 -6.91 18.30
C ILE A 245 9.29 -7.06 17.91
#